data_AF-I1C577-F1
#
_entry.id   AF-I1C577-F1
#
_cell.length_a   1.000
_cell.length_b   1.000
_cell.length_c   1.000
_cell.angle_alpha   90.00
_cell.angle_beta   90.00
_cell.angle_gamma   90.00
#
_symmetry.space_group_name_H-M   'P 1'
#
loop_
_entity.id
_entity.type
_entity.pdbx_description
1 polymer ?
#
loop_
_entity_poly.entity_id
_entity_poly.type
_entity_poly.pdbx_seq_one_letter_code
_entity_poly.pdbx_strand_id
1 'polypeptide(L)'
;MREKQSRATQERHERILNELCKIEGNNKCADCLTPSPRWASYSLGIFLCIRCASLHRKMGTHISKVKSISMDQWTAQEIQNMKEKGGNNNVNQQVISAQDRYSSRNTGVSYTKYK
;
A
#
# COMPACT_ATOMS: atom_id res chain seq x y z
N MET A 1 -6.12 -21.98 -18.27
CA MET A 1 -6.56 -22.03 -16.86
C MET A 1 -5.44 -21.46 -15.99
N ARG A 2 -5.72 -20.62 -14.99
CA ARG A 2 -4.69 -20.22 -14.02
C ARG A 2 -4.38 -21.43 -13.14
N GLU A 3 -3.13 -21.87 -13.14
CA GLU A 3 -2.66 -22.93 -12.26
C GLU A 3 -2.88 -22.51 -10.80
N LYS A 4 -3.45 -23.41 -9.98
CA LYS A 4 -3.63 -23.14 -8.54
C LYS A 4 -2.25 -23.11 -7.89
N GLN A 5 -1.90 -21.98 -7.29
CA GLN A 5 -0.67 -21.87 -6.49
C GLN A 5 -0.68 -22.87 -5.33
N SER A 6 0.47 -23.51 -5.09
CA SER A 6 0.64 -24.39 -3.93
C SER A 6 0.48 -23.62 -2.62
N ARG A 7 0.04 -24.33 -1.58
CA ARG A 7 -0.09 -23.78 -0.22
C ARG A 7 1.24 -23.22 0.30
N ALA A 8 2.35 -23.90 0.03
CA ALA A 8 3.68 -23.44 0.42
C ALA A 8 4.06 -22.09 -0.20
N THR A 9 3.70 -21.87 -1.47
CA THR A 9 3.93 -20.58 -2.14
C THR A 9 3.08 -19.48 -1.51
N GLN A 10 1.82 -19.76 -1.20
CA GLN A 10 0.92 -18.80 -0.53
C GLN A 10 1.45 -18.42 0.86
N GLU A 11 1.86 -19.40 1.66
CA GLU A 11 2.46 -19.17 2.99
C GLU A 11 3.75 -18.36 2.89
N ARG A 12 4.60 -18.60 1.88
CA ARG A 12 5.80 -17.80 1.64
C ARG A 12 5.47 -16.34 1.34
N HIS A 13 4.50 -16.10 0.47
CA HIS A 13 4.06 -14.75 0.12
C HIS A 13 3.47 -14.01 1.32
N GLU A 14 2.61 -14.68 2.10
CA GLU A 14 2.04 -14.13 3.32
C GLU A 14 3.14 -13.74 4.33
N ARG A 15 4.14 -14.61 4.55
CA ARG A 15 5.29 -14.29 5.42
C ARG A 15 6.00 -13.02 4.97
N ILE A 16 6.30 -12.89 3.68
CA ILE A 16 6.97 -11.69 3.14
C ILE A 16 6.14 -10.43 3.39
N LEU A 17 4.83 -10.47 3.14
CA LEU A 17 3.94 -9.32 3.35
C LEU A 17 3.84 -8.95 4.83
N ASN A 18 3.82 -9.94 5.73
CA ASN A 18 3.84 -9.70 7.16
C ASN A 18 5.17 -9.07 7.63
N GLU A 19 6.32 -9.47 7.07
CA GLU A 19 7.60 -8.79 7.34
C GLU A 19 7.57 -7.34 6.85
N LEU A 20 6.98 -7.06 5.67
CA LEU A 20 6.81 -5.69 5.19
C LEU A 20 5.91 -4.85 6.11
N CYS A 21 4.91 -5.45 6.76
CA CYS A 21 4.06 -4.74 7.73
C CYS A 21 4.81 -4.35 9.02
N LYS A 22 5.94 -4.99 9.33
CA LYS A 22 6.76 -4.64 10.50
C LYS A 22 7.66 -3.43 10.28
N ILE A 23 7.88 -3.05 9.02
CA ILE A 23 8.61 -1.82 8.68
C ILE A 23 7.85 -0.64 9.27
N GLU A 24 8.58 0.31 9.86
CA GLU A 24 8.00 1.50 10.46
C GLU A 24 7.09 2.24 9.48
N GLY A 25 5.89 2.63 9.94
CA GLY A 25 4.84 3.27 9.15
C GLY A 25 3.92 2.29 8.40
N ASN A 26 4.41 1.11 8.03
CA ASN A 26 3.56 0.06 7.43
C ASN A 26 2.68 -0.64 8.47
N ASN A 27 3.03 -0.53 9.74
CA ASN A 27 2.25 -1.05 10.86
C ASN A 27 0.96 -0.27 11.14
N LYS A 28 0.69 0.80 10.37
CA LYS A 28 -0.52 1.61 10.44
C LYS A 28 -1.14 1.74 9.04
N CYS A 29 -2.46 1.82 8.99
CA CYS A 29 -3.19 2.07 7.75
C CYS A 29 -2.74 3.38 7.10
N ALA A 30 -2.49 3.37 5.79
CA ALA A 30 -2.03 4.54 5.05
C ALA A 30 -3.00 5.73 5.13
N ASP A 31 -4.31 5.48 5.19
CA ASP A 31 -5.32 6.54 5.14
C ASP A 31 -5.77 7.03 6.52
N CYS A 32 -5.99 6.10 7.46
CA CYS A 32 -6.63 6.41 8.75
C CYS A 32 -5.79 6.06 9.97
N LEU A 33 -4.53 5.64 9.76
CA LEU A 33 -3.54 5.36 10.80
C LEU A 33 -3.92 4.26 11.81
N THR A 34 -5.04 3.58 11.61
CA THR A 34 -5.45 2.42 12.42
C THR A 34 -4.34 1.36 12.38
N PRO A 35 -3.91 0.81 13.53
CA PRO A 35 -2.80 -0.14 13.59
C PRO A 35 -3.14 -1.46 12.89
N SER A 36 -2.10 -2.24 12.61
CA SER A 36 -2.18 -3.62 12.12
C SER A 36 -3.04 -3.78 10.86
N PRO A 37 -2.72 -3.07 9.76
CA PRO A 37 -3.42 -3.25 8.49
C PRO A 37 -3.29 -4.70 8.00
N ARG A 38 -4.39 -5.24 7.46
CA ARG A 38 -4.48 -6.63 6.96
C ARG A 38 -4.75 -6.74 5.46
N TRP A 39 -4.80 -5.58 4.80
CA TRP A 39 -5.04 -5.44 3.37
C TRP A 39 -3.94 -4.57 2.78
N ALA A 40 -3.74 -4.67 1.47
CA ALA A 40 -2.77 -3.85 0.77
C ALA A 40 -3.24 -3.52 -0.64
N SER A 41 -2.85 -2.35 -1.14
CA SER A 41 -2.94 -2.01 -2.55
C SER A 41 -1.59 -2.23 -3.21
N TYR A 42 -1.46 -3.28 -4.02
CA TYR A 42 -0.18 -3.64 -4.64
C TYR A 42 0.16 -2.79 -5.87
N SER A 43 -0.83 -2.11 -6.44
CA SER A 43 -0.57 -1.09 -7.46
C SER A 43 -0.04 0.20 -6.87
N LEU A 44 -0.34 0.49 -5.60
CA LEU A 44 0.09 1.72 -4.92
C LEU A 44 1.24 1.48 -3.94
N GLY A 45 1.46 0.24 -3.49
CA GLY A 45 2.51 -0.09 -2.51
C GLY A 45 2.15 0.27 -1.07
N ILE A 46 0.87 0.26 -0.71
CA ILE A 46 0.38 0.69 0.60
C ILE A 46 -0.38 -0.40 1.35
N PHE A 47 -0.36 -0.35 2.68
CA PHE A 47 -1.12 -1.19 3.61
C PHE A 47 -2.33 -0.45 4.17
N LEU A 48 -3.46 -1.14 4.20
CA LEU A 48 -4.78 -0.61 4.51
C LEU A 48 -5.49 -1.44 5.59
N CYS A 49 -6.28 -0.77 6.42
CA CYS A 49 -7.29 -1.43 7.23
C CYS A 49 -8.46 -1.86 6.33
N ILE A 50 -9.34 -2.74 6.85
CA ILE A 50 -10.48 -3.26 6.08
C ILE A 50 -11.40 -2.15 5.54
N ARG A 51 -11.67 -1.11 6.34
CA ARG A 51 -12.54 0.01 5.93
C ARG A 51 -11.98 0.76 4.73
N CYS A 52 -10.70 1.13 4.79
CA CYS A 52 -10.02 1.84 3.72
C CYS A 52 -9.84 0.96 2.48
N ALA A 53 -9.56 -0.34 2.67
CA ALA A 53 -9.53 -1.31 1.58
C ALA A 53 -10.87 -1.35 0.81
N SER A 54 -12.01 -1.28 1.51
CA SER A 54 -13.33 -1.18 0.87
C SER A 54 -13.52 0.11 0.08
N LEU A 55 -13.05 1.25 0.59
CA LEU A 55 -13.09 2.52 -0.14
C LEU A 55 -12.23 2.46 -1.40
N HIS A 56 -11.02 1.93 -1.29
CA HIS A 56 -10.13 1.74 -2.45
C HIS A 56 -10.72 0.83 -3.52
N ARG A 57 -11.47 -0.21 -3.14
CA ARG A 57 -12.18 -1.07 -4.10
C ARG A 57 -13.25 -0.31 -4.87
N LYS A 58 -13.95 0.64 -4.24
CA LYS A 58 -14.97 1.48 -4.89
C LYS A 58 -14.37 2.43 -5.95
N MET A 59 -13.10 2.80 -5.83
CA MET A 59 -12.40 3.61 -6.84
C MET A 59 -12.14 2.84 -8.15
N GLY A 60 -12.13 1.50 -8.11
CA GLY A 60 -11.87 0.65 -9.27
C GLY A 60 -10.40 0.31 -9.48
N THR A 61 -10.17 -0.77 -10.24
CA THR A 61 -8.85 -1.43 -10.38
C THR A 61 -7.85 -0.67 -11.24
N HIS A 62 -8.31 0.32 -12.02
CA HIS A 62 -7.45 1.25 -12.75
C HIS A 62 -6.79 2.27 -11.80
N ILE A 63 -7.35 2.47 -10.61
CA ILE A 63 -6.81 3.36 -9.56
C ILE A 63 -6.07 2.55 -8.50
N SER A 64 -6.74 1.58 -7.88
CA SER A 64 -6.20 0.83 -6.75
C SER A 64 -6.54 -0.66 -6.83
N LYS A 65 -5.52 -1.51 -6.84
CA LYS A 65 -5.67 -2.97 -6.88
C LYS A 65 -5.42 -3.54 -5.49
N VAL A 66 -6.49 -3.93 -4.81
CA VAL A 66 -6.49 -4.26 -3.37
C VAL A 66 -6.61 -5.76 -3.13
N LYS A 67 -5.76 -6.32 -2.26
CA LYS A 67 -5.80 -7.70 -1.79
C LYS A 67 -5.65 -7.81 -0.28
N SER A 68 -6.26 -8.82 0.31
CA SER A 68 -6.00 -9.28 1.67
C SER A 68 -4.62 -9.91 1.75
N ILE A 69 -3.90 -9.67 2.85
CA ILE A 69 -2.56 -10.24 3.04
C ILE A 69 -2.59 -11.77 3.13
N SER A 70 -3.61 -12.33 3.79
CA SER A 70 -3.69 -13.77 4.10
C SER A 70 -4.80 -14.51 3.38
N MET A 71 -5.82 -13.81 2.84
CA MET A 71 -6.98 -14.46 2.21
C MET A 71 -6.91 -14.51 0.69
N ASP A 72 -6.12 -13.64 0.06
CA ASP A 72 -6.01 -13.56 -1.39
C ASP A 72 -4.73 -14.24 -1.89
N GLN A 73 -4.77 -14.80 -3.10
CA GLN A 73 -3.57 -15.31 -3.76
C GLN A 73 -2.73 -14.16 -4.32
N TRP A 74 -1.43 -14.20 -4.04
CA TRP A 74 -0.45 -13.22 -4.49
C TRP A 74 0.48 -13.83 -5.54
N THR A 75 0.77 -13.09 -6.60
CA THR A 75 1.81 -13.46 -7.56
C THR A 75 3.17 -12.91 -7.11
N ALA A 76 4.26 -13.52 -7.58
CA ALA A 76 5.60 -13.02 -7.29
C ALA A 76 5.78 -11.55 -7.72
N GLN A 77 5.21 -11.15 -8.86
CA GLN A 77 5.25 -9.77 -9.33
C GLN A 77 4.53 -8.80 -8.39
N GLU A 78 3.38 -9.20 -7.83
CA GLU A 78 2.64 -8.35 -6.89
C GLU A 78 3.40 -8.18 -5.57
N ILE A 79 4.07 -9.24 -5.11
CA ILE A 79 4.97 -9.17 -3.95
C ILE A 79 6.15 -8.24 -4.24
N GLN A 80 6.73 -8.32 -5.44
CA GLN A 80 7.83 -7.45 -5.84
C GLN A 80 7.39 -5.98 -5.88
N ASN A 81 6.22 -5.68 -6.44
CA ASN A 81 5.67 -4.32 -6.45
C ASN A 81 5.50 -3.75 -5.03
N MET A 82 5.09 -4.58 -4.06
CA MET A 82 4.99 -4.15 -2.66
C MET A 82 6.36 -3.80 -2.06
N LYS A 83 7.41 -4.55 -2.42
CA LYS A 83 8.79 -4.28 -1.95
C LYS A 83 9.37 -3.00 -2.55
N GLU A 84 9.23 -2.82 -3.86
CA GLU A 84 9.87 -1.72 -4.60
C GLU A 84 9.31 -0.35 -4.24
N LYS A 85 8.01 -0.26 -3.93
CA LYS A 85 7.35 1.00 -3.59
C LYS A 85 7.63 1.47 -2.16
N GLY A 86 8.37 0.71 -1.36
CA GLY A 86 8.90 1.13 -0.06
C GLY A 86 7.85 1.31 1.05
N GLY A 87 6.60 0.89 0.83
CA GLY A 87 5.54 0.96 1.83
C GLY A 87 4.94 2.36 2.07
N ASN A 88 4.10 2.45 3.09
CA ASN A 88 3.28 3.62 3.43
C ASN A 88 4.11 4.89 3.62
N ASN A 89 5.22 4.82 4.35
CA ASN A 89 6.05 6.00 4.61
C ASN A 89 6.67 6.56 3.34
N ASN A 90 7.17 5.69 2.45
CA ASN A 90 7.76 6.13 1.19
C ASN A 90 6.70 6.75 0.27
N VAL A 91 5.54 6.09 0.13
CA VAL A 91 4.42 6.61 -0.67
C VAL A 91 3.92 7.95 -0.13
N ASN A 92 3.77 8.06 1.20
CA ASN A 92 3.34 9.31 1.84
C ASN A 92 4.34 10.45 1.62
N GLN A 93 5.65 10.18 1.70
CA GLN A 93 6.69 11.17 1.38
C GLN A 93 6.65 11.61 -0.08
N GLN A 94 6.45 10.67 -1.01
CA GLN A 94 6.33 11.00 -2.44
C GLN A 94 5.12 11.91 -2.70
N VAL A 95 3.96 11.62 -2.11
CA VAL A 95 2.74 12.43 -2.25
C VAL A 95 2.95 13.83 -1.69
N ILE A 96 3.55 13.97 -0.51
CA ILE A 96 3.86 15.28 0.10
C ILE A 96 4.80 16.07 -0.81
N SER A 97 5.88 15.45 -1.28
CA SER A 97 6.82 16.12 -2.18
C SER A 97 6.17 16.59 -3.48
N ALA A 98 5.22 15.81 -4.01
CA ALA A 98 4.47 16.17 -5.22
C ALA A 98 3.52 17.34 -4.97
N GLN A 99 2.85 17.36 -3.82
CA GLN A 99 1.99 18.46 -3.40
C GLN A 99 2.78 19.75 -3.14
N ASP A 100 3.97 19.65 -2.53
CA ASP A 100 4.86 20.80 -2.36
C ASP A 100 5.29 21.38 -3.71
N ARG A 101 5.67 20.52 -4.67
CA ARG A 101 6.03 20.96 -6.03
C ARG A 101 4.87 21.67 -6.72
N TYR A 102 3.65 21.16 -6.57
CA TYR A 102 2.45 21.79 -7.14
C TYR A 102 2.15 23.14 -6.49
N SER A 103 2.14 23.18 -5.15
CA SER A 103 1.78 24.38 -4.38
C SER A 103 2.82 25.49 -4.55
N SER A 104 4.11 25.15 -4.58
CA SER A 104 5.18 26.11 -4.85
C SER A 104 5.05 26.75 -6.23
N ARG A 105 4.61 25.98 -7.24
CA ARG A 105 4.40 26.49 -8.61
C ARG A 105 3.17 27.38 -8.75
N ASN A 106 2.10 27.11 -8.00
CA ASN A 106 0.81 27.75 -8.21
C ASN A 106 0.42 28.81 -7.17
N THR A 107 0.88 28.68 -5.93
CA THR A 107 0.46 29.55 -4.81
C THR A 107 1.64 30.15 -4.04
N GLY A 108 2.87 29.68 -4.26
CA GLY A 108 4.05 30.10 -3.50
C GLY A 108 4.05 29.61 -2.04
N VAL A 109 3.18 28.65 -1.70
CA VAL A 109 3.02 28.10 -0.35
C VAL A 109 3.52 26.65 -0.32
N SER A 110 4.31 26.28 0.70
CA SER A 110 4.71 24.88 0.91
C SER A 110 3.75 24.18 1.87
N TYR A 111 3.33 22.96 1.50
CA TYR A 111 2.44 22.10 2.26
C TYR A 111 3.10 21.59 3.55
N THR A 112 4.42 21.39 3.55
CA THR A 112 5.17 21.02 4.76
C THR A 112 5.16 22.07 5.87
N LYS A 113 4.74 23.31 5.59
CA LYS A 113 4.64 24.39 6.57
C LYS A 113 3.47 24.24 7.55
N TYR A 114 2.49 23.37 7.26
CA TYR A 114 1.25 23.22 8.04
C TYR A 114 1.14 21.87 8.79
N LYS A 115 2.27 21.20 9.03
CA LYS A 115 2.36 19.98 9.84
C LYS A 115 3.26 20.20 11.05
#